data_AF-A0A645AGT8-F1
#
_entry.id   AF-A0A645AGT8-F1
#
_cell.length_a   1.000
_cell.length_b   1.000
_cell.length_c   1.000
_cell.angle_alpha   90.00
_cell.angle_beta   90.00
_cell.angle_gamma   90.00
#
_symmetry.space_group_name_H-M   'P 1'
#
loop_
_entity.id
_entity.type
_entity.pdbx_description
1 polymer ?
#
loop_
_entity_poly.entity_id
_entity_poly.type
_entity_poly.pdbx_seq_one_letter_code
_entity_poly.pdbx_strand_id
1 'polypeptide(L)'
;MLARTLSDNLVYLDKDFIADRYELHSGENAATTITRLQGKKAGANLLPFSAEISAQETRSYALSTLQMLSRLWPELSEQPAVNVSEYAERSASEYGWVQGHLSTFQVRSKSQRDGQEVVTAQSSHFQLRGLEHGRYIDLITTPDYFASGFNALLPLQMTLLNKFALPVCMYMRLLPAKDHAENWIAVPLVIVESRPALLRDIQALF
;
A
#
# COMPACT_ATOMS: atom_id res chain seq x y z
N MET A 1 21.07 11.85 8.39
CA MET A 1 21.05 10.54 9.11
C MET A 1 19.73 9.83 8.88
N LEU A 2 18.60 10.51 9.13
CA LEU A 2 17.25 9.98 8.94
C LEU A 2 16.95 9.42 7.53
N ALA A 3 17.26 10.15 6.45
CA ALA A 3 17.02 9.67 5.08
C ALA A 3 17.67 8.31 4.77
N ARG A 4 18.88 8.07 5.30
CA ARG A 4 19.56 6.78 5.17
C ARG A 4 18.84 5.70 5.97
N THR A 5 18.49 5.99 7.22
CA THR A 5 17.72 5.06 8.06
C THR A 5 16.37 4.71 7.42
N LEU A 6 15.66 5.67 6.84
CA LEU A 6 14.43 5.42 6.10
C LEU A 6 14.70 4.55 4.86
N SER A 7 15.70 4.88 4.05
CA SER A 7 16.08 4.09 2.87
C SER A 7 16.35 2.64 3.20
N ASP A 8 17.13 2.39 4.26
CA ASP A 8 17.62 1.06 4.63
C ASP A 8 16.51 0.18 5.25
N ASN A 9 15.40 0.79 5.70
CA ASN A 9 14.31 0.09 6.40
C ASN A 9 12.96 0.25 5.70
N LEU A 10 12.91 0.85 4.52
CA LEU A 10 11.68 1.05 3.77
C LEU A 10 11.20 -0.28 3.20
N VAL A 11 9.92 -0.59 3.41
CA VAL A 11 9.26 -1.77 2.85
C VAL A 11 8.28 -1.36 1.75
N TYR A 12 7.52 -0.29 1.99
CA TYR A 12 6.49 0.20 1.07
C TYR A 12 6.35 1.72 1.16
N LEU A 13 6.19 2.39 0.02
CA LEU A 13 5.99 3.83 -0.06
C LEU A 13 4.99 4.18 -1.14
N ASP A 14 3.81 4.65 -0.74
CA ASP A 14 2.85 5.23 -1.67
C ASP A 14 3.39 6.56 -2.19
N LYS A 15 3.80 6.54 -3.45
CA LYS A 15 4.50 7.68 -4.09
C LYS A 15 3.55 8.85 -4.32
N ASP A 16 2.29 8.57 -4.61
CA ASP A 16 1.28 9.60 -4.86
C ASP A 16 0.91 10.27 -3.54
N PHE A 17 0.65 9.47 -2.49
CA PHE A 17 0.37 10.00 -1.16
C PHE A 17 1.49 10.90 -0.66
N ILE A 18 2.75 10.46 -0.76
CA ILE A 18 3.89 11.24 -0.29
C ILE A 18 4.10 12.50 -1.13
N ALA A 19 3.91 12.42 -2.44
CA ALA A 19 4.01 13.58 -3.32
C ALA A 19 2.94 14.62 -2.96
N ASP A 20 1.67 14.22 -2.87
CA ASP A 20 0.56 15.12 -2.52
C ASP A 20 0.76 15.74 -1.12
N ARG A 21 1.19 14.95 -0.12
CA ARG A 21 1.50 15.48 1.22
C ARG A 21 2.69 16.43 1.19
N TYR A 22 3.68 16.18 0.36
CA TYR A 22 4.84 17.06 0.23
C TYR A 22 4.46 18.42 -0.36
N GLU A 23 3.62 18.46 -1.40
CA GLU A 23 3.12 19.72 -1.97
C GLU A 23 2.34 20.52 -0.92
N LEU A 24 1.46 19.86 -0.17
CA LEU A 24 0.68 20.50 0.90
C LEU A 24 1.58 21.06 2.02
N HIS A 25 2.61 20.31 2.41
CA HIS A 25 3.53 20.70 3.48
C HIS A 25 4.47 21.84 3.06
N SER A 26 5.03 21.76 1.86
CA SER A 26 6.08 22.68 1.39
C SER A 26 5.54 23.88 0.61
N GLY A 27 4.33 23.79 0.06
CA GLY A 27 3.80 24.73 -0.93
C GLY A 27 4.48 24.64 -2.30
N GLU A 28 5.40 23.69 -2.51
CA GLU A 28 6.07 23.47 -3.79
C GLU A 28 5.21 22.57 -4.68
N ASN A 29 4.81 23.07 -5.86
CA ASN A 29 4.04 22.28 -6.83
C ASN A 29 4.95 21.51 -7.79
N ALA A 30 4.50 20.33 -8.24
CA ALA A 30 5.14 19.58 -9.31
C ALA A 30 5.19 20.37 -10.62
N ALA A 31 6.24 20.13 -11.41
CA ALA A 31 6.19 20.44 -12.82
C ALA A 31 5.25 19.44 -13.52
N THR A 32 4.12 19.91 -14.03
CA THR A 32 3.11 19.08 -14.70
C THR A 32 3.26 19.12 -16.21
N THR A 33 3.36 17.95 -16.85
CA THR A 33 3.22 17.81 -18.31
C THR A 33 1.97 17.01 -18.62
N ILE A 34 1.06 17.58 -19.42
CA ILE A 34 -0.14 16.88 -19.87
C ILE A 34 0.12 16.33 -21.28
N THR A 35 0.22 15.01 -21.39
CA THR A 35 0.33 14.32 -22.68
C THR A 35 -1.04 13.85 -23.12
N ARG A 36 -1.54 14.38 -24.24
CA ARG A 36 -2.78 13.90 -24.86
C ARG A 36 -2.47 12.75 -25.81
N LEU A 37 -2.96 11.56 -25.51
CA LEU A 37 -2.85 10.41 -26.40
C LEU A 37 -4.06 10.44 -27.35
N GLN A 38 -3.80 10.72 -28.63
CA GLN A 38 -4.80 10.51 -29.67
C GLN A 38 -4.67 9.08 -30.19
N GLY A 39 -5.67 8.25 -29.93
CA GLY A 39 -5.74 6.89 -30.48
C GLY A 39 -5.86 6.90 -32.01
N LYS A 40 -4.74 6.74 -32.73
CA LYS A 40 -4.76 6.38 -34.15
C LYS A 40 -5.03 4.87 -34.26
N LYS A 41 -6.29 4.49 -34.49
CA LYS A 41 -6.59 3.16 -35.06
C LYS A 41 -6.12 3.15 -36.52
N ALA A 42 -4.93 2.62 -36.76
CA ALA A 42 -4.48 2.26 -38.10
C ALA A 42 -5.05 0.87 -38.43
N GLY A 43 -6.11 0.81 -39.25
CA GLY A 43 -6.60 -0.43 -39.84
C GLY A 43 -8.10 -0.67 -39.66
N ALA A 44 -8.82 -0.50 -40.77
CA ALA A 44 -10.10 -1.12 -41.14
C ALA A 44 -11.40 -0.78 -40.35
N ASN A 45 -12.32 -0.16 -41.11
CA ASN A 45 -13.79 -0.15 -41.01
C ASN A 45 -14.47 0.50 -39.78
N LEU A 46 -14.76 1.79 -39.98
CA LEU A 46 -15.93 2.58 -39.55
C LEU A 46 -16.92 1.94 -38.55
N LEU A 47 -16.79 2.33 -37.29
CA LEU A 47 -17.90 2.63 -36.38
C LEU A 47 -17.59 3.99 -35.72
N PRO A 48 -18.51 4.98 -35.72
CA PRO A 48 -18.23 6.32 -35.22
C PRO A 48 -18.56 6.42 -33.73
N PHE A 49 -17.90 5.65 -32.88
CA PHE A 49 -18.05 5.78 -31.44
C PHE A 49 -16.69 5.66 -30.74
N SER A 50 -16.47 6.64 -29.86
CA SER A 50 -15.34 6.84 -28.94
C SER A 50 -13.93 6.89 -29.56
N ALA A 51 -13.53 8.09 -29.99
CA ALA A 51 -12.14 8.49 -29.77
C ALA A 51 -11.95 8.54 -28.24
N GLU A 52 -11.42 7.47 -27.65
CA GLU A 52 -10.89 7.51 -26.29
C GLU A 52 -9.67 8.43 -26.31
N ILE A 53 -9.93 9.72 -26.11
CA ILE A 53 -8.89 10.70 -25.82
C ILE A 53 -8.53 10.47 -24.36
N SER A 54 -7.51 9.66 -24.10
CA SER A 54 -6.90 9.60 -22.79
C SER A 54 -5.86 10.72 -22.68
N ALA A 55 -5.94 11.50 -21.61
CA ALA A 55 -4.90 12.44 -21.23
C ALA A 55 -4.13 11.81 -20.05
N GLN A 56 -2.82 11.70 -20.19
CA GLN A 56 -1.94 11.29 -19.12
C GLN A 56 -1.25 12.54 -18.56
N GLU A 57 -1.54 12.87 -17.30
CA GLU A 57 -0.79 13.88 -16.56
C GLU A 57 0.47 13.23 -15.99
N THR A 58 1.64 13.85 -16.24
CA THR A 58 2.92 13.44 -15.66
C THR A 58 3.39 14.54 -14.72
N ARG A 59 3.56 14.21 -13.44
CA ARG A 59 4.12 15.10 -12.42
C ARG A 59 5.61 14.82 -12.24
N SER A 60 6.43 15.85 -12.27
CA SER A 60 7.88 15.77 -12.05
C SER A 60 8.29 16.66 -10.88
N TYR A 61 9.15 16.14 -10.01
CA TYR A 61 9.68 16.85 -8.85
C TYR A 61 11.20 16.86 -8.88
N ALA A 62 11.81 17.88 -8.27
CA ALA A 62 13.26 17.97 -8.13
C ALA A 62 13.83 16.99 -7.09
N LEU A 63 12.97 16.46 -6.21
CA LEU A 63 13.33 15.53 -5.15
C LEU A 63 12.80 14.14 -5.47
N SER A 64 13.51 13.12 -4.99
CA SER A 64 12.97 11.76 -4.98
C SER A 64 11.88 11.61 -3.92
N THR A 65 10.98 10.65 -4.10
CA THR A 65 9.92 10.33 -3.12
C THR A 65 10.51 10.01 -1.73
N LEU A 66 11.68 9.37 -1.67
CA LEU A 66 12.37 9.10 -0.41
C LEU A 66 12.87 10.39 0.28
N GLN A 67 13.35 11.37 -0.50
CA GLN A 67 13.73 12.68 0.04
C GLN A 67 12.51 13.45 0.54
N MET A 68 11.38 13.37 -0.17
CA MET A 68 10.11 13.93 0.29
C MET A 68 9.65 13.29 1.60
N LEU A 69 9.67 11.96 1.70
CA LEU A 69 9.38 11.23 2.94
C LEU A 69 10.28 11.70 4.08
N SER A 70 11.59 11.83 3.84
CA SER A 70 12.52 12.30 4.87
C SER A 70 12.25 13.72 5.36
N ARG A 71 11.64 14.59 4.53
CA ARG A 71 11.23 15.94 4.93
C ARG A 71 9.90 15.92 5.68
N LEU A 72 8.97 15.06 5.28
CA LEU A 72 7.67 14.87 5.92
C LEU A 72 7.74 14.07 7.22
N TRP A 73 8.82 13.34 7.45
CA TRP A 73 8.92 12.38 8.56
C TRP A 73 8.58 12.96 9.93
N PRO A 74 9.06 14.17 10.34
CA PRO A 74 8.70 14.73 11.65
C PRO A 74 7.17 14.85 11.84
N GLU A 75 6.47 15.44 10.87
CA GLU A 75 5.01 15.57 10.90
C GLU A 75 4.30 14.21 10.79
N LEU A 76 4.81 13.32 9.94
CA LEU A 76 4.19 12.02 9.71
C LEU A 76 4.34 11.11 10.94
N SER A 77 5.48 11.18 11.65
CA SER A 77 5.74 10.40 12.85
C SER A 77 4.89 10.82 14.05
N GLU A 78 4.40 12.07 14.05
CA GLU A 78 3.49 12.61 15.06
C GLU A 78 2.01 12.27 14.81
N GLN A 79 1.68 11.67 13.66
CA GLN A 79 0.31 11.25 13.38
C GLN A 79 -0.18 10.20 14.39
N PRO A 80 -1.49 10.15 14.68
CA PRO A 80 -2.02 9.23 15.68
C PRO A 80 -1.91 7.77 15.23
N ALA A 81 -2.03 6.85 16.19
CA ALA A 81 -2.23 5.43 15.92
C ALA A 81 -3.71 5.16 15.63
N VAL A 82 -3.97 4.16 14.79
CA VAL A 82 -5.35 3.66 14.57
C VAL A 82 -5.65 2.56 15.58
N ASN A 83 -6.73 2.71 16.34
CA ASN A 83 -7.25 1.63 17.16
C ASN A 83 -8.18 0.72 16.34
N VAL A 84 -7.58 -0.29 15.72
CA VAL A 84 -8.30 -1.27 14.87
C VAL A 84 -9.35 -2.06 15.65
N SER A 85 -9.22 -2.17 16.98
CA SER A 85 -10.17 -2.91 17.82
C SER A 85 -11.48 -2.14 18.05
N GLU A 86 -11.42 -0.82 18.03
CA GLU A 86 -12.57 0.09 18.24
C GLU A 86 -13.21 0.54 16.93
N TYR A 87 -12.58 0.21 15.80
CA TYR A 87 -13.06 0.60 14.49
C TYR A 87 -14.38 -0.08 14.12
N ALA A 88 -15.30 0.67 13.51
CA ALA A 88 -16.68 0.24 13.25
C ALA A 88 -17.00 0.19 11.74
N GLU A 89 -17.86 -0.73 11.32
CA GLU A 89 -18.20 -0.97 9.90
C GLU A 89 -18.93 0.18 9.20
N ARG A 90 -19.28 1.24 9.93
CA ARG A 90 -19.99 2.43 9.41
C ARG A 90 -19.30 3.74 9.78
N SER A 91 -18.05 3.70 10.23
CA SER A 91 -17.26 4.91 10.43
C SER A 91 -16.69 5.42 9.10
N ALA A 92 -16.13 6.63 9.12
CA ALA A 92 -15.30 7.11 8.02
C ALA A 92 -13.99 6.31 7.97
N SER A 93 -13.30 6.35 6.83
CA SER A 93 -11.94 5.82 6.77
C SER A 93 -11.02 6.62 7.71
N GLU A 94 -10.15 5.93 8.43
CA GLU A 94 -9.23 6.54 9.40
C GLU A 94 -7.78 6.41 8.94
N TYR A 95 -6.97 7.42 9.24
CA TYR A 95 -5.53 7.39 8.99
C TYR A 95 -4.78 7.25 10.29
N GLY A 96 -3.70 6.48 10.28
CA GLY A 96 -2.82 6.43 11.44
C GLY A 96 -1.82 5.29 11.40
N TRP A 97 -0.99 5.25 12.43
CA TRP A 97 0.04 4.25 12.64
C TRP A 97 -0.51 2.97 13.26
N VAL A 98 0.10 1.85 12.87
CA VAL A 98 -0.10 0.56 13.50
C VAL A 98 1.23 -0.20 13.52
N GLN A 99 1.44 -0.99 14.57
CA GLN A 99 2.55 -1.92 14.66
C GLN A 99 2.06 -3.35 14.51
N GLY A 100 2.82 -4.17 13.77
CA GLY A 100 2.45 -5.56 13.56
C GLY A 100 3.52 -6.36 12.82
N HIS A 101 3.14 -7.56 12.42
CA HIS A 101 3.95 -8.39 11.53
C HIS A 101 3.34 -8.40 10.14
N LEU A 102 4.10 -7.94 9.15
CA LEU A 102 3.76 -8.06 7.74
C LEU A 102 3.99 -9.51 7.30
N SER A 103 2.98 -10.09 6.67
CA SER A 103 2.96 -11.47 6.18
C SER A 103 2.30 -11.52 4.80
N THR A 104 2.44 -12.64 4.10
CA THR A 104 1.65 -12.93 2.88
C THR A 104 0.54 -13.91 3.24
N PHE A 105 -0.62 -13.75 2.62
CA PHE A 105 -1.75 -14.66 2.78
C PHE A 105 -2.28 -15.08 1.41
N GLN A 106 -2.82 -16.30 1.37
CA GLN A 106 -3.36 -16.89 0.16
C GLN A 106 -4.76 -17.42 0.42
N VAL A 107 -5.72 -17.00 -0.41
CA VAL A 107 -7.07 -17.56 -0.44
C VAL A 107 -7.21 -18.43 -1.68
N ARG A 108 -7.74 -19.63 -1.49
CA ARG A 108 -8.14 -20.53 -2.59
C ARG A 108 -9.61 -20.89 -2.42
N SER A 109 -10.42 -20.55 -3.42
CA SER A 109 -11.78 -21.05 -3.53
C SER A 109 -11.79 -22.31 -4.39
N LYS A 110 -12.50 -23.33 -3.91
CA LYS A 110 -12.69 -24.59 -4.63
C LYS A 110 -14.17 -24.78 -4.89
N SER A 111 -14.51 -25.19 -6.10
CA SER A 111 -15.84 -25.74 -6.40
C SER A 111 -15.71 -27.21 -6.77
N GLN A 112 -16.77 -27.97 -6.55
CA GLN A 112 -16.87 -29.31 -7.14
C GLN A 112 -17.52 -29.22 -8.51
N ARG A 113 -16.84 -29.79 -9.52
CA ARG A 113 -17.41 -30.04 -10.84
C ARG A 113 -17.17 -31.52 -11.15
N ASP A 114 -18.23 -32.26 -11.43
CA ASP A 114 -18.19 -33.70 -11.75
C ASP A 114 -17.40 -34.56 -10.74
N GLY A 115 -17.57 -34.29 -9.45
CA GLY A 115 -16.91 -35.03 -8.37
C GLY A 115 -15.40 -34.76 -8.21
N GLN A 116 -14.83 -33.84 -8.99
CA GLN A 116 -13.46 -33.37 -8.82
C GLN A 116 -13.43 -31.97 -8.19
N GLU A 117 -12.51 -31.75 -7.25
CA GLU A 117 -12.22 -30.42 -6.73
C GLU A 117 -11.50 -29.60 -7.80
N VAL A 118 -12.12 -28.51 -8.24
CA VAL A 118 -11.53 -27.53 -9.16
C VAL A 118 -11.31 -26.23 -8.40
N VAL A 119 -10.08 -25.71 -8.40
CA VAL A 119 -9.79 -24.38 -7.87
C VAL A 119 -10.41 -23.35 -8.82
N THR A 120 -11.40 -22.58 -8.33
CA THR A 120 -12.14 -21.60 -9.14
C THR A 120 -11.60 -20.19 -9.02
N ALA A 121 -10.97 -19.88 -7.89
CA ALA A 121 -10.33 -18.59 -7.66
C ALA A 121 -9.14 -18.75 -6.72
N GLN A 122 -8.07 -18.03 -7.01
CA GLN A 122 -6.90 -17.94 -6.17
C GLN A 122 -6.46 -16.48 -6.10
N SER A 123 -6.34 -15.95 -4.90
CA SER A 123 -5.80 -14.62 -4.64
C SER A 123 -4.69 -14.69 -3.60
N SER A 124 -3.85 -13.67 -3.64
CA SER A 124 -2.64 -13.57 -2.83
C SER A 124 -2.42 -12.11 -2.49
N HIS A 125 -2.27 -11.82 -1.21
CA HIS A 125 -2.17 -10.45 -0.73
C HIS A 125 -1.26 -10.36 0.50
N PHE A 126 -0.87 -9.13 0.83
CA PHE A 126 -0.17 -8.85 2.07
C PHE A 126 -1.17 -8.63 3.20
N GLN A 127 -0.77 -9.03 4.39
CA GLN A 127 -1.56 -8.99 5.60
C GLN A 127 -0.70 -8.45 6.73
N LEU A 128 -1.26 -7.55 7.55
CA LEU A 128 -0.70 -7.16 8.83
C LEU A 128 -1.37 -7.92 9.96
N ARG A 129 -0.58 -8.58 10.80
CA ARG A 129 -1.04 -9.13 12.08
C ARG A 129 -0.71 -8.16 13.20
N GLY A 130 -1.73 -7.55 13.81
CA GLY A 130 -1.55 -6.66 14.97
C GLY A 130 -1.02 -7.42 16.20
N LEU A 131 -0.17 -6.76 17.00
CA LEU A 131 0.49 -7.38 18.15
C LEU A 131 -0.47 -7.66 19.32
N GLU A 132 -1.46 -6.80 19.55
CA GLU A 132 -2.27 -6.84 20.78
C GLU A 132 -3.59 -7.61 20.65
N HIS A 133 -4.19 -7.65 19.46
CA HIS A 133 -5.58 -8.10 19.31
C HIS A 133 -5.78 -9.30 18.39
N GLY A 134 -4.69 -9.84 17.83
CA GLY A 134 -4.71 -11.07 17.00
C GLY A 134 -5.54 -11.00 15.71
N ARG A 135 -6.18 -9.87 15.40
CA ARG A 135 -6.91 -9.65 14.15
C ARG A 135 -5.95 -9.30 13.01
N TYR A 136 -6.28 -9.79 11.83
CA TYR A 136 -5.56 -9.50 10.62
C TYR A 136 -6.17 -8.29 9.91
N ILE A 137 -5.30 -7.56 9.21
CA ILE A 137 -5.66 -6.45 8.33
C ILE A 137 -5.12 -6.79 6.96
N ASP A 138 -6.02 -6.96 5.99
CA ASP A 138 -5.68 -7.21 4.60
C ASP A 138 -5.29 -5.91 3.91
N LEU A 139 -4.20 -5.95 3.15
CA LEU A 139 -3.61 -4.76 2.55
C LEU A 139 -3.88 -4.71 1.06
N ILE A 140 -4.46 -3.60 0.61
CA ILE A 140 -4.56 -3.26 -0.82
C ILE A 140 -3.26 -2.58 -1.24
N THR A 141 -2.36 -3.34 -1.86
CA THR A 141 -1.02 -2.85 -2.23
C THR A 141 -0.84 -2.67 -3.73
N THR A 142 -0.19 -1.58 -4.13
CA THR A 142 0.39 -1.42 -5.47
C THR A 142 1.79 -2.04 -5.55
N PRO A 143 2.05 -3.03 -6.43
CA PRO A 143 3.36 -3.70 -6.51
C PRO A 143 4.56 -2.77 -6.71
N ASP A 144 4.41 -1.71 -7.48
CA ASP A 144 5.49 -0.76 -7.81
C ASP A 144 5.88 0.18 -6.64
N TYR A 145 5.14 0.11 -5.53
CA TYR A 145 5.35 0.93 -4.34
C TYR A 145 6.17 0.18 -3.27
N PHE A 146 6.42 -1.11 -3.46
CA PHE A 146 7.34 -1.86 -2.62
C PHE A 146 8.79 -1.45 -2.86
N ALA A 147 9.57 -1.46 -1.78
CA ALA A 147 11.02 -1.46 -1.87
C ALA A 147 11.51 -2.73 -2.61
N SER A 148 12.70 -2.65 -3.19
CA SER A 148 13.24 -3.68 -4.08
C SER A 148 13.15 -5.08 -3.47
N GLY A 149 12.50 -6.00 -4.19
CA GLY A 149 12.39 -7.42 -3.82
C GLY A 149 11.14 -7.81 -3.03
N PHE A 150 10.47 -6.89 -2.34
CA PHE A 150 9.29 -7.24 -1.51
C PHE A 150 8.09 -7.68 -2.34
N ASN A 151 7.86 -7.09 -3.51
CA ASN A 151 6.79 -7.49 -4.42
C ASN A 151 6.92 -8.96 -4.90
N ALA A 152 8.13 -9.52 -4.90
CA ALA A 152 8.37 -10.90 -5.27
C ALA A 152 7.94 -11.93 -4.19
N LEU A 153 7.60 -11.49 -2.98
CA LEU A 153 7.18 -12.41 -1.91
C LEU A 153 5.84 -13.11 -2.22
N LEU A 154 4.88 -12.40 -2.83
CA LEU A 154 3.58 -12.97 -3.20
C LEU A 154 3.68 -14.14 -4.19
N PRO A 155 4.41 -14.06 -5.32
CA PRO A 155 4.56 -15.22 -6.19
C PRO A 155 5.39 -16.34 -5.56
N LEU A 156 6.37 -16.02 -4.69
CA LEU A 156 7.22 -17.03 -4.04
C LEU A 156 6.49 -17.90 -3.02
N GLN A 157 5.38 -17.43 -2.44
CA GLN A 157 4.58 -18.23 -1.49
C GLN A 157 4.00 -19.52 -2.09
N MET A 158 3.93 -19.59 -3.43
CA MET A 158 3.44 -20.76 -4.14
C MET A 158 4.49 -21.85 -4.31
N THR A 159 5.77 -21.55 -4.08
CA THR A 159 6.89 -22.41 -4.46
C THR A 159 7.93 -22.56 -3.36
N LEU A 160 8.48 -21.45 -2.88
CA LEU A 160 9.69 -21.43 -2.05
C LEU A 160 9.44 -20.88 -0.64
N LEU A 161 8.57 -19.88 -0.52
CA LEU A 161 8.38 -19.14 0.71
C LEU A 161 7.37 -19.86 1.62
N ASN A 162 7.86 -20.54 2.65
CA ASN A 162 7.03 -21.25 3.62
C ASN A 162 6.51 -20.35 4.75
N LYS A 163 7.35 -19.46 5.28
CA LYS A 163 6.99 -18.51 6.36
C LYS A 163 7.62 -17.15 6.11
N PHE A 164 6.81 -16.11 6.16
CA PHE A 164 7.24 -14.72 6.14
C PHE A 164 6.48 -13.93 7.20
N ALA A 165 7.22 -13.32 8.11
CA ALA A 165 6.70 -12.44 9.15
C ALA A 165 7.77 -11.39 9.44
N LEU A 166 7.57 -10.17 8.97
CA LEU A 166 8.48 -9.06 9.16
C LEU A 166 7.86 -8.07 10.15
N PRO A 167 8.49 -7.77 11.30
CA PRO A 167 7.99 -6.74 12.21
C PRO A 167 8.09 -5.36 11.54
N VAL A 168 6.95 -4.66 11.44
CA VAL A 168 6.84 -3.37 10.75
C VAL A 168 6.00 -2.36 11.54
N CYS A 169 6.28 -1.09 11.26
CA CYS A 169 5.40 0.03 11.55
C CYS A 169 4.80 0.50 10.23
N MET A 170 3.49 0.71 10.23
CA MET A 170 2.77 1.08 9.03
C MET A 170 1.87 2.28 9.29
N TYR A 171 2.03 3.32 8.48
CA TYR A 171 1.04 4.38 8.35
C TYR A 171 0.07 3.96 7.25
N MET A 172 -1.21 3.88 7.57
CA MET A 172 -2.22 3.34 6.68
C MET A 172 -3.50 4.18 6.72
N ARG A 173 -4.34 3.97 5.69
CA ARG A 173 -5.75 4.32 5.71
C ARG A 173 -6.57 3.06 5.95
N LEU A 174 -7.19 2.94 7.12
CA LEU A 174 -8.15 1.89 7.44
C LEU A 174 -9.49 2.20 6.77
N LEU A 175 -10.06 1.22 6.07
CA LEU A 175 -11.33 1.35 5.37
C LEU A 175 -12.47 0.72 6.20
N PRO A 176 -13.69 1.27 6.16
CA PRO A 176 -14.88 0.66 6.77
C PRO A 176 -15.38 -0.52 5.93
N ALA A 177 -14.50 -1.48 5.70
CA ALA A 177 -14.70 -2.64 4.85
C ALA A 177 -13.97 -3.84 5.44
N LYS A 178 -14.62 -5.00 5.33
CA LYS A 178 -14.06 -6.29 5.72
C LYS A 178 -14.03 -7.25 4.54
N ASP A 179 -13.10 -8.19 4.58
CA ASP A 179 -13.08 -9.33 3.68
C ASP A 179 -14.15 -10.37 4.07
N HIS A 180 -14.21 -11.48 3.33
CA HIS A 180 -15.13 -12.58 3.62
C HIS A 180 -14.78 -13.39 4.88
N ALA A 181 -13.61 -13.16 5.48
CA ALA A 181 -13.15 -13.78 6.71
C ALA A 181 -13.21 -12.80 7.91
N GLU A 182 -13.94 -11.70 7.78
CA GLU A 182 -14.12 -10.66 8.81
C GLU A 182 -12.84 -9.90 9.20
N ASN A 183 -11.79 -9.96 8.36
CA ASN A 183 -10.59 -9.16 8.48
C ASN A 183 -10.82 -7.75 7.93
N TRP A 184 -10.26 -6.74 8.59
CA TRP A 184 -10.34 -5.36 8.10
C TRP A 184 -9.49 -5.15 6.86
N ILE A 185 -9.88 -4.19 6.02
CA ILE A 185 -9.13 -3.81 4.83
C ILE A 185 -8.46 -2.46 5.04
N ALA A 186 -7.18 -2.35 4.68
CA ALA A 186 -6.44 -1.09 4.72
C ALA A 186 -5.64 -0.84 3.44
N VAL A 187 -5.40 0.45 3.17
CA VAL A 187 -4.45 0.91 2.15
C VAL A 187 -3.17 1.34 2.88
N PRO A 188 -2.05 0.64 2.71
CA PRO A 188 -0.76 1.07 3.26
C PRO A 188 -0.28 2.32 2.53
N LEU A 189 0.23 3.28 3.28
CA LEU A 189 0.78 4.53 2.74
C LEU A 189 2.29 4.59 2.93
N VAL A 190 2.76 4.16 4.10
CA VAL A 190 4.18 3.98 4.41
C VAL A 190 4.33 2.71 5.25
N ILE A 191 5.25 1.83 4.88
CA ILE A 191 5.66 0.69 5.72
C ILE A 191 7.18 0.75 5.90
N VAL A 192 7.62 0.71 7.16
CA VAL A 192 9.03 0.61 7.53
C VAL A 192 9.23 -0.57 8.48
N GLU A 193 10.40 -1.20 8.44
CA GLU A 193 10.78 -2.20 9.44
C GLU A 193 10.76 -1.58 10.85
N SER A 194 10.25 -2.33 11.84
CA SER A 194 10.23 -1.91 13.23
C SER A 194 11.65 -1.92 13.82
N ARG A 195 12.39 -0.84 13.61
CA ARG A 195 13.69 -0.59 14.24
C ARG A 195 13.55 0.35 15.44
N PRO A 196 14.33 0.18 16.52
CA PRO A 196 14.28 1.08 17.69
C PRO A 196 14.51 2.56 17.35
N ALA A 197 15.27 2.87 16.30
CA ALA A 197 15.48 4.25 15.87
C ALA A 197 14.19 4.89 15.34
N LEU A 198 13.43 4.19 14.50
CA LEU A 198 12.19 4.72 13.89
C LEU A 198 11.00 4.64 14.84
N LEU A 199 10.94 3.57 15.66
CA LEU A 199 9.89 3.41 16.67
C LEU A 199 9.86 4.58 17.66
N ARG A 200 11.03 5.08 18.07
CA ARG A 200 11.11 6.21 19.01
C ARG A 200 10.50 7.50 18.46
N ASP A 201 10.49 7.66 17.14
CA ASP A 201 9.90 8.83 16.50
C ASP A 201 8.38 8.73 16.43
N ILE A 202 7.83 7.50 16.31
CA ILE A 202 6.39 7.25 16.21
C ILE A 202 5.79 7.14 17.61
N GLN A 203 5.64 8.29 18.27
CA GLN A 203 5.18 8.38 19.66
C GLN A 203 3.80 7.75 19.87
N ALA A 204 2.93 7.78 18.86
CA ALA A 204 1.57 7.27 18.96
C ALA A 204 1.48 5.74 19.17
N LEU A 205 2.58 5.00 19.05
CA LEU A 205 2.63 3.56 19.30
C LEU A 205 2.98 3.18 20.75
N PHE A 206 3.17 4.16 21.65
CA PHE A 206 3.51 3.99 23.07
C PHE A 206 2.64 4.87 23.98
#